data_AF-A0A8T4V028-F1
#
_entry.id   AF-A0A8T4V028-F1
#
_cell.length_a   1.000
_cell.length_b   1.000
_cell.length_c   1.000
_cell.angle_alpha   90.00
_cell.angle_beta   90.00
_cell.angle_gamma   90.00
#
_symmetry.space_group_name_H-M   'P 1'
#
loop_
_entity.id
_entity.type
_entity.pdbx_description
1 polymer ?
#
loop_
_entity_poly.entity_id
_entity_poly.type
_entity_poly.pdbx_seq_one_letter_code
_entity_poly.pdbx_strand_id
1 'polypeptide(L)'
;MKKGQTEIIGFMVIILLLFFGLVFYFRFASNSDSDLTGEAELNLEVSNLLNVIKKQTICDDENLGDAIKACAGDGFACGENACDVVEREVAEIVSLNGWEEDEYMFYIGEELYSPSTCIGNTLADDYIVEGIDVRLLICY
;
A
#
# COMPACT_ATOMS: atom_id res chain seq x y z
N MET A 1 -13.70 8.10 -62.75
CA MET A 1 -13.29 8.86 -61.55
C MET A 1 -11.97 9.56 -61.84
N LYS A 2 -11.87 10.86 -61.54
CA LYS A 2 -10.74 11.72 -61.98
C LYS A 2 -9.52 11.45 -61.08
N LYS A 3 -8.34 11.22 -61.67
CA LYS A 3 -7.09 10.85 -60.97
C LYS A 3 -6.77 11.66 -59.71
N GLY A 4 -7.09 12.96 -59.68
CA GLY A 4 -6.87 13.81 -58.50
C GLY A 4 -7.72 13.44 -57.28
N GLN A 5 -8.89 12.80 -57.45
CA GLN A 5 -9.67 12.31 -56.30
C GLN A 5 -8.97 11.13 -55.61
N THR A 6 -8.23 10.31 -56.37
CA THR A 6 -7.51 9.15 -55.83
C THR A 6 -6.29 9.59 -55.01
N GLU A 7 -5.56 10.62 -55.44
CA GLU A 7 -4.45 11.19 -54.65
C GLU A 7 -4.92 11.83 -53.34
N ILE A 8 -6.03 12.57 -53.37
CA ILE A 8 -6.60 13.20 -52.16
C ILE A 8 -7.05 12.13 -51.16
N ILE A 9 -7.68 11.05 -51.63
CA ILE A 9 -8.09 9.93 -50.77
C ILE A 9 -6.86 9.26 -50.14
N GLY A 10 -5.79 9.03 -50.91
CA GLY A 10 -4.54 8.46 -50.38
C GLY A 10 -3.91 9.33 -49.29
N PHE A 11 -3.88 10.64 -49.52
CA PHE A 11 -3.35 11.60 -48.54
C PHE A 11 -4.18 11.63 -47.24
N MET A 12 -5.52 11.55 -47.38
CA MET A 12 -6.43 11.50 -46.23
C MET A 12 -6.21 10.27 -45.36
N VAL A 13 -5.95 9.10 -45.96
CA VAL A 13 -5.65 7.86 -45.23
C VAL A 13 -4.34 7.98 -44.45
N ILE A 14 -3.30 8.59 -45.04
CA ILE A 14 -2.01 8.81 -44.37
C ILE A 14 -2.18 9.75 -43.18
N ILE A 15 -2.94 10.85 -43.34
CA ILE A 15 -3.22 11.79 -42.23
C ILE A 15 -3.94 11.06 -41.09
N LEU A 16 -4.95 10.23 -41.40
CA LEU A 16 -5.65 9.46 -40.38
C LEU A 16 -4.72 8.51 -39.63
N LEU A 17 -3.84 7.80 -40.33
CA LEU A 17 -2.85 6.91 -39.71
C LEU A 17 -1.89 7.67 -38.79
N LEU A 18 -1.40 8.83 -39.22
CA LEU A 18 -0.55 9.69 -38.39
C LEU A 18 -1.31 10.22 -37.17
N PHE A 19 -2.59 10.57 -37.32
CA PHE A 19 -3.43 11.05 -36.23
C PHE A 19 -3.64 9.95 -35.17
N PHE A 20 -3.98 8.73 -35.60
CA PHE A 20 -4.06 7.59 -34.68
C PHE A 20 -2.71 7.29 -34.02
N GLY A 21 -1.61 7.30 -34.77
CA GLY A 21 -0.27 7.10 -34.22
C GLY A 21 0.10 8.13 -33.16
N LEU A 22 -0.27 9.39 -33.37
CA LEU A 22 -0.04 10.47 -32.42
C LEU A 22 -0.92 10.34 -31.17
N VAL A 23 -2.19 9.95 -31.31
CA VAL A 23 -3.09 9.64 -30.18
C VAL A 23 -2.54 8.47 -29.35
N PHE A 24 -2.10 7.38 -29.99
CA PHE A 24 -1.46 6.26 -29.29
C PHE A 24 -0.17 6.69 -28.60
N TYR A 25 0.68 7.44 -29.28
CA TYR A 25 1.92 7.96 -28.69
C TYR A 25 1.63 8.76 -27.42
N PHE A 26 0.72 9.73 -27.45
CA PHE A 26 0.35 10.49 -26.24
C PHE A 26 -0.30 9.62 -25.17
N ARG A 27 -1.12 8.63 -25.54
CA ARG A 27 -1.75 7.70 -24.58
C ARG A 27 -0.71 6.86 -23.82
N PHE A 28 0.35 6.43 -24.50
CA PHE A 28 1.39 5.58 -23.91
C PHE A 28 2.53 6.40 -23.29
N ALA A 29 2.88 7.57 -23.86
CA ALA A 29 3.90 8.46 -23.32
C ALA A 29 3.43 9.26 -22.09
N SER A 30 2.12 9.44 -21.91
CA SER A 30 1.57 10.10 -20.70
C SER A 30 1.34 9.17 -19.52
N ASN A 31 1.42 7.85 -19.72
CA ASN A 31 1.57 6.93 -18.60
C ASN A 31 3.04 6.99 -18.16
N SER A 32 3.39 8.06 -17.43
CA SER A 32 4.63 8.12 -16.68
C SER A 32 4.65 6.93 -15.72
N ASP A 33 5.63 6.05 -15.93
CA ASP A 33 6.17 5.08 -14.99
C ASP A 33 5.35 4.89 -13.70
N SER A 34 4.25 4.13 -13.76
CA SER A 34 3.95 3.28 -12.61
C SER A 34 5.07 2.26 -12.64
N ASP A 35 6.11 2.45 -11.83
CA ASP A 35 7.12 1.43 -11.60
C ASP A 35 6.43 0.25 -10.93
N LEU A 36 5.75 -0.57 -11.73
CA LEU A 36 5.01 -1.75 -11.28
C LEU A 36 5.92 -2.71 -10.52
N THR A 37 7.23 -2.64 -10.78
CA THR A 37 8.23 -3.43 -10.07
C THR A 37 8.49 -2.82 -8.70
N GLY A 38 8.72 -1.50 -8.63
CA GLY A 38 8.86 -0.78 -7.36
C GLY A 38 7.62 -0.87 -6.46
N GLU A 39 6.41 -0.73 -7.01
CA GLU A 39 5.16 -0.91 -6.26
C GLU A 39 4.98 -2.35 -5.77
N ALA A 40 5.40 -3.34 -6.56
CA ALA A 40 5.35 -4.75 -6.14
C ALA A 40 6.36 -5.06 -5.04
N GLU A 41 7.56 -4.48 -5.10
CA GLU A 41 8.58 -4.61 -4.06
C GLU A 41 8.11 -3.99 -2.74
N LEU A 42 7.57 -2.77 -2.77
CA LEU A 42 7.01 -2.10 -1.59
C LEU A 42 5.83 -2.87 -1.00
N ASN A 43 4.93 -3.41 -1.84
CA ASN A 43 3.83 -4.26 -1.35
C ASN A 43 4.36 -5.51 -0.61
N LEU A 44 5.38 -6.16 -1.16
CA LEU A 44 6.00 -7.31 -0.50
C LEU A 44 6.66 -6.92 0.83
N GLU A 45 7.26 -5.74 0.91
CA GLU A 45 7.83 -5.21 2.15
C GLU A 45 6.76 -5.02 3.23
N VAL A 46 5.65 -4.35 2.90
CA VAL A 46 4.50 -4.15 3.80
C VAL A 46 3.94 -5.49 4.27
N SER A 47 3.72 -6.44 3.35
CA SER A 47 3.21 -7.77 3.68
C SER A 47 4.15 -8.55 4.60
N ASN A 48 5.45 -8.48 4.34
CA ASN A 48 6.44 -9.15 5.18
C ASN A 48 6.51 -8.51 6.57
N LEU A 49 6.45 -7.19 6.65
CA LEU A 49 6.45 -6.47 7.92
C LEU A 49 5.22 -6.79 8.76
N LEU A 50 4.02 -6.79 8.16
CA LEU A 50 2.79 -7.17 8.85
C LEU A 50 2.85 -8.62 9.38
N ASN A 51 3.46 -9.53 8.62
CA ASN A 51 3.70 -10.90 9.06
C ASN A 51 4.71 -11.00 10.22
N VAL A 52 5.73 -10.14 10.24
CA VAL A 52 6.68 -10.04 11.36
C VAL A 52 5.98 -9.51 12.61
N ILE A 53 5.23 -8.39 12.49
CA ILE A 53 4.43 -7.81 13.57
C ILE A 53 3.54 -8.89 14.20
N LYS A 54 2.84 -9.68 13.39
CA LYS A 54 1.97 -10.75 13.90
C LYS A 54 2.71 -11.83 14.70
N LYS A 55 3.96 -12.14 14.34
CA LYS A 55 4.72 -13.29 14.88
C LYS A 55 5.76 -12.88 15.93
N GLN A 56 6.02 -11.59 16.06
CA GLN A 56 7.02 -11.08 16.97
C GLN A 56 6.67 -11.51 18.40
N THR A 57 7.66 -12.11 19.08
CA THR A 57 7.53 -12.43 20.50
C THR A 57 7.68 -11.14 21.30
N ILE A 58 6.71 -10.88 22.14
CA ILE A 58 6.68 -9.81 23.11
C ILE A 58 6.58 -10.45 24.50
N CYS A 59 7.19 -9.82 25.50
CA CYS A 59 6.98 -10.21 26.91
C CYS A 59 7.24 -11.70 27.18
N ASP A 60 8.51 -12.08 27.22
CA ASP A 60 9.09 -13.41 27.48
C ASP A 60 8.56 -14.58 26.60
N ASP A 61 7.24 -14.78 26.45
CA ASP A 61 6.61 -15.89 25.73
C ASP A 61 5.30 -15.53 24.98
N GLU A 62 4.82 -14.29 25.02
CA GLU A 62 3.61 -13.86 24.29
C GLU A 62 3.95 -13.45 22.85
N ASN A 63 2.96 -13.48 21.94
CA ASN A 63 3.15 -12.95 20.59
C ASN A 63 2.31 -11.69 20.39
N LEU A 64 2.83 -10.76 19.59
CA LEU A 64 2.16 -9.49 19.32
C LEU A 64 0.84 -9.69 18.57
N GLY A 65 0.69 -10.77 17.81
CA GLY A 65 -0.60 -11.16 17.22
C GLY A 65 -1.70 -11.44 18.25
N ASP A 66 -1.37 -11.97 19.42
CA ASP A 66 -2.29 -12.24 20.52
C ASP A 66 -2.58 -10.95 21.32
N ALA A 67 -1.58 -10.06 21.46
CA ALA A 67 -1.83 -8.72 21.99
C ALA A 67 -2.74 -7.89 21.08
N ILE A 68 -2.62 -8.01 19.75
CA ILE A 68 -3.55 -7.36 18.79
C ILE A 68 -4.99 -7.85 19.00
N LYS A 69 -5.18 -9.17 19.22
CA LYS A 69 -6.50 -9.72 19.56
C LYS A 69 -7.02 -9.18 20.88
N ALA A 70 -6.17 -9.15 21.89
CA ALA A 70 -6.53 -8.63 23.21
C ALA A 70 -6.90 -7.15 23.11
N CYS A 71 -6.16 -6.34 22.37
CA CYS A 71 -6.46 -4.93 22.14
C CYS A 71 -7.85 -4.74 21.54
N ALA A 72 -8.19 -5.53 20.53
CA ALA A 72 -9.48 -5.44 19.87
C ALA A 72 -10.69 -5.82 20.76
N GLY A 73 -10.43 -6.40 21.93
CA GLY A 73 -11.42 -6.72 22.97
C GLY A 73 -11.22 -5.97 24.29
N ASP A 74 -10.51 -4.83 24.30
CA ASP A 74 -10.19 -4.04 25.51
C ASP A 74 -9.44 -4.85 26.60
N GLY A 75 -8.60 -5.78 26.16
CA GLY A 75 -7.86 -6.71 27.00
C GLY A 75 -6.53 -6.18 27.53
N PHE A 76 -5.78 -7.08 28.15
CA PHE A 76 -4.45 -6.82 28.67
C PHE A 76 -3.44 -7.73 27.99
N ALA A 77 -2.26 -7.19 27.71
CA ALA A 77 -1.08 -7.93 27.29
C ALA A 77 0.09 -7.44 28.13
N CYS A 78 1.04 -8.32 28.48
CA CYS A 78 2.22 -7.92 29.26
C CYS A 78 1.93 -7.26 30.62
N GLY A 79 0.75 -7.45 31.19
CA GLY A 79 0.32 -6.81 32.44
C GLY A 79 -0.12 -5.35 32.32
N GLU A 80 -0.24 -4.81 31.11
CA GLU A 80 -0.76 -3.47 30.81
C GLU A 80 -1.83 -3.52 29.72
N ASN A 81 -2.41 -2.37 29.35
CA ASN A 81 -3.45 -2.31 28.31
C ASN A 81 -2.87 -2.84 26.99
N ALA A 82 -3.57 -3.80 26.36
CA ALA A 82 -3.04 -4.48 25.18
C ALA A 82 -2.83 -3.53 23.99
N CYS A 83 -3.66 -2.50 23.85
CA CYS A 83 -3.51 -1.53 22.78
C CYS A 83 -2.28 -0.63 22.96
N ASP A 84 -2.00 -0.21 24.19
CA ASP A 84 -0.78 0.56 24.50
C ASP A 84 0.49 -0.25 24.20
N VAL A 85 0.46 -1.57 24.48
CA VAL A 85 1.54 -2.48 24.09
C VAL A 85 1.67 -2.52 22.58
N VAL A 86 0.57 -2.74 21.87
CA VAL A 86 0.58 -2.86 20.41
C VAL A 86 1.11 -1.60 19.74
N GLU A 87 0.64 -0.42 20.14
CA GLU A 87 1.10 0.85 19.60
C GLU A 87 2.63 1.02 19.78
N ARG A 88 3.14 0.72 20.99
CA ARG A 88 4.57 0.83 21.30
C ARG A 88 5.42 -0.16 20.49
N GLU A 89 5.04 -1.43 20.49
CA GLU A 89 5.81 -2.50 19.83
C GLU A 89 5.76 -2.34 18.31
N VAL A 90 4.63 -1.93 17.74
CA VAL A 90 4.52 -1.63 16.31
C VAL A 90 5.41 -0.45 15.93
N ALA A 91 5.40 0.64 16.71
CA ALA A 91 6.29 1.78 16.47
C ALA A 91 7.77 1.38 16.50
N GLU A 92 8.17 0.53 17.46
CA GLU A 92 9.53 0.00 17.53
C GLU A 92 9.89 -0.84 16.30
N ILE A 93 9.05 -1.81 15.94
CA ILE A 93 9.29 -2.70 14.78
C ILE A 93 9.37 -1.91 13.48
N VAL A 94 8.48 -0.93 13.29
CA VAL A 94 8.47 -0.09 12.07
C VAL A 94 9.72 0.79 12.01
N SER A 95 10.14 1.37 13.13
CA SER A 95 11.38 2.17 13.19
C SER A 95 12.63 1.34 12.86
N LEU A 96 12.64 0.04 13.21
CA LEU A 96 13.72 -0.90 12.84
C LEU A 96 13.73 -1.24 11.36
N ASN A 97 12.60 -1.11 10.68
CA ASN A 97 12.50 -1.20 9.21
C ASN A 97 12.96 0.10 8.52
N GLY A 98 13.20 1.17 9.28
CA GLY A 98 13.68 2.45 8.78
C GLY A 98 12.58 3.36 8.25
N TRP A 99 11.31 3.05 8.54
CA TRP A 99 10.20 3.95 8.22
C TRP A 99 10.02 4.98 9.34
N GLU A 100 9.73 6.23 8.97
CA GLU A 100 9.43 7.32 9.91
C GLU A 100 7.96 7.26 10.38
N GLU A 101 7.66 7.97 11.48
CA GLU A 101 6.33 7.98 12.12
C GLU A 101 5.20 8.51 11.22
N ASP A 102 5.53 9.23 10.16
CA ASP A 102 4.63 9.79 9.14
C ASP A 102 4.63 9.02 7.82
N GLU A 103 5.32 7.89 7.75
CA GLU A 103 5.37 7.04 6.56
C GLU A 103 4.41 5.85 6.64
N TYR A 104 3.76 5.61 7.79
CA TYR A 104 2.88 4.45 7.96
C TYR A 104 1.60 4.74 8.74
N MET A 105 0.60 3.89 8.53
CA MET A 105 -0.60 3.83 9.34
C MET A 105 -0.91 2.39 9.73
N PHE A 106 -1.22 2.17 11.01
CA PHE A 106 -1.59 0.86 11.52
C PHE A 106 -2.99 0.92 12.12
N TYR A 107 -3.88 0.05 11.63
CA TYR A 107 -5.28 0.01 12.05
C TYR A 107 -5.65 -1.34 12.65
N ILE A 108 -6.48 -1.30 13.68
CA ILE A 108 -7.23 -2.45 14.19
C ILE A 108 -8.71 -2.06 14.11
N GLY A 109 -9.44 -2.71 13.20
CA GLY A 109 -10.78 -2.31 12.79
C GLY A 109 -10.78 -0.91 12.15
N GLU A 110 -11.48 0.02 12.80
CA GLU A 110 -11.58 1.42 12.37
C GLU A 110 -10.65 2.36 13.14
N GLU A 111 -9.94 1.86 14.16
CA GLU A 111 -9.11 2.66 15.05
C GLU A 111 -7.65 2.70 14.60
N LEU A 112 -7.03 3.88 14.73
CA LEU A 112 -5.65 4.15 14.35
C LEU A 112 -4.73 3.97 15.56
N TYR A 113 -3.68 3.16 15.38
CA TYR A 113 -2.67 2.82 16.39
C TYR A 113 -1.25 3.16 15.89
N SER A 114 -1.15 4.21 15.07
CA SER A 114 0.12 4.82 14.66
C SER A 114 0.16 6.28 15.09
N PRO A 115 1.36 6.84 15.33
CA PRO A 115 1.54 8.19 15.86
C PRO A 115 1.00 9.29 14.95
N SER A 116 0.87 9.04 13.65
CA SER A 116 0.31 10.00 12.71
C SER A 116 -0.46 9.35 11.55
N THR A 117 -1.15 10.19 10.79
CA THR A 117 -1.78 9.83 9.51
C THR A 117 -0.90 10.32 8.37
N CYS A 118 -0.58 9.44 7.43
CA CYS A 118 0.27 9.79 6.31
C CYS A 118 -0.56 10.33 5.10
N ILE A 119 0.07 11.16 4.26
CA ILE A 119 -0.57 11.84 3.11
C ILE A 119 0.15 11.38 1.83
N GLY A 120 -0.53 10.63 0.96
CA GLY A 120 0.09 10.15 -0.29
C GLY A 120 -0.67 9.00 -0.92
N ASN A 121 -0.01 8.28 -1.84
CA ASN A 121 -0.49 6.98 -2.28
C ASN A 121 -0.23 5.97 -1.16
N THR A 122 -1.19 5.07 -0.93
CA THR A 122 -1.07 4.06 0.12
C THR A 122 -0.98 2.68 -0.49
N LEU A 123 0.05 1.91 -0.12
CA LEU A 123 0.03 0.46 -0.26
C LEU A 123 -0.41 -0.12 1.08
N ALA A 124 -1.27 -1.13 1.04
CA ALA A 124 -1.87 -1.72 2.22
C ALA A 124 -1.79 -3.24 2.13
N ASP A 125 -1.50 -3.87 3.26
CA ASP A 125 -1.80 -5.29 3.47
C ASP A 125 -2.70 -5.44 4.70
N ASP A 126 -3.51 -6.48 4.69
CA ASP A 126 -4.53 -6.73 5.69
C ASP A 126 -4.64 -8.19 6.08
N TYR A 127 -5.06 -8.43 7.31
CA TYR A 127 -5.52 -9.76 7.72
C TYR A 127 -6.66 -9.67 8.73
N ILE A 128 -7.51 -10.68 8.70
CA ILE A 128 -8.63 -10.79 9.63
C ILE A 128 -8.25 -11.65 10.82
N VAL A 129 -8.52 -11.16 12.02
CA VAL A 129 -8.38 -11.90 13.27
C VAL A 129 -9.68 -11.79 14.08
N GLU A 130 -10.33 -12.93 14.34
CA GLU A 130 -11.61 -12.99 15.07
C GLU A 130 -12.71 -12.08 14.52
N GLY A 131 -12.68 -11.81 13.20
CA GLY A 131 -13.64 -10.94 12.51
C GLY A 131 -13.26 -9.46 12.52
N ILE A 132 -12.08 -9.12 13.04
CA ILE A 132 -11.54 -7.76 13.11
C ILE A 132 -10.43 -7.63 12.08
N ASP A 133 -10.51 -6.57 11.28
CA ASP A 133 -9.57 -6.26 10.20
C ASP A 133 -8.33 -5.56 10.77
N VAL A 134 -7.14 -6.10 10.53
CA VAL A 134 -5.87 -5.49 10.93
C VAL A 134 -5.14 -5.06 9.67
N ARG A 135 -4.83 -3.77 9.55
CA ARG A 135 -4.27 -3.19 8.33
C ARG A 135 -2.99 -2.43 8.62
N LEU A 136 -1.98 -2.64 7.80
CA LEU A 136 -0.78 -1.83 7.76
C LEU A 136 -0.70 -1.14 6.41
N LEU A 137 -0.53 0.18 6.42
CA LEU A 137 -0.36 0.99 5.23
C LEU A 137 0.98 1.70 5.27
N ILE A 138 1.63 1.80 4.12
CA ILE A 138 2.78 2.69 3.89
C ILE A 138 2.37 3.80 2.93
N CYS A 139 2.85 5.01 3.18
CA CYS A 139 2.70 6.16 2.30
C CYS A 139 3.98 6.46 1.52
N TYR A 140 3.80 6.84 0.25
CA TYR A 140 4.87 7.25 -0.67
C TYR A 140 4.37 8.26 -1.72
#